data_AF-A0A2V7KSV7-F1
#
_entry.id   AF-A0A2V7KSV7-F1
#
_cell.length_a   1.000
_cell.length_b   1.000
_cell.length_c   1.000
_cell.angle_alpha   90.00
_cell.angle_beta   90.00
_cell.angle_gamma   90.00
#
_symmetry.space_group_name_H-M   'P 1'
#
loop_
_entity.id
_entity.type
_entity.pdbx_description
1 polymer ?
#
loop_
_entity_poly.entity_id
_entity_poly.type
_entity_poly.pdbx_seq_one_letter_code
_entity_poly.pdbx_strand_id
1 'polypeptide(L)'
;MILAALLLVTQVATQDPRLERLDPDTRATVVAVLDSARDVGLPVEPIIQRALEGTTKGASGARIVAAVRRLAVDLGTARGALGTSASAPELEAAVAALRAGATPEVLAHLRDVRRPPLTIALSVLADLVASGVPADSAAAAVLALAPKARDADLVEFRRAVERDIALGAPPGAATSVRLNAGALDVYGTNSSSNNPNNPTRRSRP
;
A
#
# COMPACT_ATOMS: atom_id res chain seq x y z
N MET A 1 26.54 38.73 40.72
CA MET A 1 25.48 38.43 39.74
C MET A 1 26.09 37.55 38.66
N ILE A 2 25.84 36.25 38.71
CA ILE A 2 26.42 35.26 37.78
C ILE A 2 25.52 35.19 36.55
N LEU A 3 26.07 35.53 35.39
CA LEU A 3 25.39 35.49 34.09
C LEU A 3 25.39 34.04 33.60
N ALA A 4 24.22 33.40 33.56
CA ALA A 4 24.05 32.05 33.04
C ALA A 4 24.02 32.10 31.50
N ALA A 5 25.03 31.53 30.86
CA ALA A 5 25.08 31.37 29.40
C ALA A 5 24.18 30.20 28.99
N LEU A 6 23.09 30.51 28.27
CA LEU A 6 22.18 29.56 27.68
C LEU A 6 22.85 28.94 26.43
N LEU A 7 23.38 27.72 26.55
CA LEU A 7 23.86 26.95 25.39
C LEU A 7 22.64 26.48 24.58
N LEU A 8 22.36 27.16 23.46
CA LEU A 8 21.54 26.61 22.38
C LEU A 8 22.35 25.50 21.69
N VAL A 9 22.11 24.25 22.09
CA VAL A 9 22.57 23.09 21.32
C VAL A 9 21.67 23.02 20.08
N THR A 10 22.14 23.58 18.96
CA THR A 10 21.57 23.27 17.66
C THR A 10 21.86 21.82 17.36
N GLN A 11 20.88 20.95 17.63
CA GLN A 11 20.90 19.57 17.16
C GLN A 11 20.93 19.64 15.62
N VAL A 12 22.10 19.48 15.01
CA VAL A 12 22.19 19.22 13.58
C VAL A 12 21.55 17.84 13.40
N ALA A 13 20.32 17.82 12.89
CA ALA A 13 19.73 16.56 12.44
C ALA A 13 20.71 15.94 11.46
N THR A 14 21.23 14.75 11.78
CA THR A 14 22.11 14.01 10.88
C THR A 14 21.36 13.82 9.57
N GLN A 15 21.73 14.61 8.56
CA GLN A 15 21.15 14.54 7.24
C GLN A 15 21.46 13.15 6.67
N ASP A 16 20.49 12.53 6.00
CA ASP A 16 20.72 11.22 5.40
C ASP A 16 21.82 11.33 4.34
N PRO A 17 22.97 10.65 4.49
CA PRO A 17 24.11 10.81 3.60
C PRO A 17 23.80 10.40 2.16
N ARG A 18 22.75 9.59 1.94
CA ARG A 18 22.33 9.22 0.58
C ARG A 18 21.86 10.42 -0.24
N LEU A 19 21.34 11.46 0.43
CA LEU A 19 20.87 12.68 -0.23
C LEU A 19 22.00 13.58 -0.74
N GLU A 20 23.26 13.30 -0.39
CA GLU A 20 24.42 14.02 -0.95
C GLU A 20 24.53 13.88 -2.47
N ARG A 21 23.86 12.87 -3.05
CA ARG A 21 23.76 12.64 -4.50
C ARG A 21 22.90 13.67 -5.24
N LEU A 22 22.13 14.48 -4.51
CA LEU A 22 21.35 15.59 -5.06
C LEU A 22 22.19 16.85 -5.10
N ASP A 23 21.92 17.73 -6.08
CA ASP A 23 22.47 19.08 -6.05
C ASP A 23 21.99 19.85 -4.79
N PRO A 24 22.76 20.85 -4.31
CA PRO A 24 22.49 21.49 -3.02
C PRO A 24 21.08 22.07 -2.87
N ASP A 25 20.54 22.70 -3.92
CA ASP A 25 19.23 23.37 -3.88
C ASP A 25 18.09 22.35 -3.82
N THR A 26 18.18 21.30 -4.65
CA THR A 26 17.25 20.16 -4.61
C THR A 26 17.31 19.47 -3.24
N ARG A 27 18.52 19.23 -2.72
CA ARG A 27 18.73 18.59 -1.42
C ARG A 27 18.07 19.37 -0.29
N ALA A 28 18.31 20.68 -0.21
CA ALA A 28 17.71 21.54 0.81
C ALA A 28 16.17 21.46 0.79
N THR A 29 15.57 21.47 -0.41
CA THR A 29 14.12 21.36 -0.57
C THR A 29 13.59 19.98 -0.18
N VAL A 30 14.28 18.90 -0.56
CA VAL A 30 13.89 17.53 -0.18
C VAL A 30 13.97 17.34 1.34
N VAL A 31 15.03 17.85 1.99
CA VAL A 31 15.17 17.80 3.45
C VAL A 31 14.00 18.51 4.15
N ALA A 32 13.60 19.70 3.69
CA ALA A 32 12.44 20.39 4.27
C ALA A 32 11.13 19.59 4.17
N VAL A 33 10.94 18.84 3.08
CA VAL A 33 9.78 17.93 2.94
C VAL A 33 9.88 16.75 3.89
N LEU A 34 11.08 16.17 4.07
CA LEU A 34 11.31 15.06 5.01
C LEU A 34 11.06 15.48 6.45
N ASP A 35 11.50 16.67 6.84
CA ASP A 35 11.28 17.22 8.18
C ASP A 35 9.79 17.45 8.42
N SER A 36 9.11 18.08 7.46
CA SER A 36 7.65 18.26 7.52
C SER A 36 6.89 16.93 7.64
N ALA A 37 7.30 15.92 6.86
CA ALA A 37 6.68 14.59 6.89
C ALA A 37 6.94 13.88 8.24
N ARG A 38 8.14 14.02 8.80
CA ARG A 38 8.51 13.47 10.10
C ARG A 38 7.69 14.10 11.22
N ASP A 39 7.50 15.42 11.19
CA ASP A 39 6.75 16.18 12.19
C ASP A 39 5.29 15.71 12.30
N VAL A 40 4.70 15.24 11.20
CA VAL A 40 3.34 14.67 11.17
C VAL A 40 3.30 13.14 11.23
N GLY A 41 4.42 12.48 11.55
CA GLY A 41 4.48 11.03 11.76
C GLY A 41 4.35 10.17 10.49
N LEU A 42 4.70 10.72 9.33
CA LEU A 42 4.76 9.96 8.07
C LEU A 42 6.10 9.21 7.93
N PRO A 43 6.10 8.04 7.26
CA PRO A 43 7.33 7.33 6.97
C PRO A 43 8.18 8.12 5.98
N VAL A 44 9.43 8.42 6.37
CA VAL A 44 10.36 9.22 5.56
C VAL A 44 11.18 8.39 4.57
N GLU A 45 11.37 7.10 4.82
CA GLU A 45 12.15 6.21 3.94
C GLU A 45 11.62 6.17 2.50
N PRO A 46 10.29 6.05 2.24
CA PRO A 46 9.75 6.08 0.88
C PRO A 46 10.01 7.41 0.15
N ILE A 47 10.05 8.51 0.90
CA ILE A 47 10.31 9.85 0.36
C ILE A 47 11.79 9.98 -0.05
N ILE A 48 12.70 9.46 0.77
CA ILE A 48 14.14 9.39 0.45
C ILE A 48 14.33 8.53 -0.81
N GLN A 49 13.75 7.33 -0.85
CA GLN A 49 13.85 6.43 -2.01
C GLN A 49 13.33 7.10 -3.29
N ARG A 50 12.22 7.85 -3.22
CA ARG A 50 11.69 8.59 -4.36
C ARG A 50 12.65 9.66 -4.87
N ALA A 51 13.37 10.34 -3.97
CA ALA A 51 14.36 11.33 -4.36
C ALA A 51 15.54 10.65 -5.10
N LEU A 52 16.06 9.56 -4.54
CA LEU A 52 17.17 8.78 -5.09
C LEU A 52 16.82 8.10 -6.42
N GLU A 53 15.57 7.64 -6.56
CA GLU A 53 15.03 7.15 -7.82
C GLU A 53 15.10 8.23 -8.91
N GLY A 54 14.71 9.46 -8.56
CA GLY A 54 14.78 10.62 -9.46
C GLY A 54 16.22 10.89 -9.93
N THR A 55 17.19 10.88 -9.02
CA THR A 55 18.62 11.00 -9.36
C THR A 55 19.06 9.88 -10.29
N THR A 56 18.70 8.64 -9.97
CA THR A 56 19.07 7.46 -10.76
C THR A 56 18.50 7.51 -12.18
N LYS A 57 17.32 8.10 -12.35
CA LYS A 57 16.66 8.32 -13.64
C LYS A 57 17.14 9.59 -14.37
N GLY A 58 18.09 10.35 -13.82
CA GLY A 58 18.55 11.61 -14.39
C GLY A 58 17.48 12.71 -14.43
N ALA A 59 16.50 12.67 -13.53
CA ALA A 59 15.45 13.67 -13.47
C ALA A 59 16.02 15.03 -13.01
N SER A 60 15.52 16.12 -13.59
CA SER A 60 15.82 17.48 -13.12
C SER A 60 15.37 17.68 -11.67
N GLY A 61 16.09 18.49 -10.88
CA GLY A 61 15.76 18.81 -9.49
C GLY A 61 14.29 19.20 -9.25
N ALA A 62 13.72 20.04 -10.11
CA ALA A 62 12.30 20.42 -10.04
C ALA A 62 11.33 19.21 -10.14
N ARG A 63 11.63 18.22 -10.99
CA ARG A 63 10.83 16.99 -11.10
C ARG A 63 11.00 16.09 -9.88
N ILE A 64 12.21 16.02 -9.32
CA ILE A 64 12.49 15.29 -8.08
C ILE A 64 11.66 15.88 -6.93
N VAL A 65 11.74 17.21 -6.73
CA VAL A 65 10.98 17.93 -5.70
C VAL A 65 9.48 17.74 -5.87
N ALA A 66 8.96 17.86 -7.10
CA ALA A 66 7.53 17.65 -7.36
C ALA A 66 7.08 16.24 -7.00
N ALA A 67 7.87 15.22 -7.37
CA ALA A 67 7.56 13.82 -7.06
C ALA A 67 7.61 13.52 -5.55
N VAL A 68 8.59 14.07 -4.85
CA VAL A 68 8.75 13.96 -3.39
C VAL A 68 7.59 14.62 -2.65
N ARG A 69 7.21 15.85 -3.02
CA ARG A 69 6.07 16.55 -2.43
C ARG A 69 4.76 15.81 -2.67
N ARG A 70 4.53 15.34 -3.90
CA ARG A 70 3.34 14.54 -4.22
C ARG A 70 3.28 13.27 -3.38
N LEU A 71 4.39 12.56 -3.23
CA LEU A 71 4.44 11.36 -2.40
C LEU A 71 4.14 11.67 -0.92
N ALA A 72 4.67 12.77 -0.37
CA ALA A 72 4.36 13.17 1.00
C ALA A 72 2.86 13.47 1.19
N VAL A 73 2.23 14.14 0.22
CA VAL A 73 0.78 14.39 0.21
C VAL A 73 0.00 13.07 0.14
N ASP A 74 0.36 12.18 -0.78
CA ASP A 74 -0.32 10.88 -0.92
C ASP A 74 -0.21 10.05 0.37
N LEU A 75 0.96 10.04 1.03
CA LEU A 75 1.17 9.40 2.33
C LEU A 75 0.32 10.04 3.43
N GLY A 76 0.17 11.35 3.42
CA GLY A 76 -0.73 12.09 4.32
C GLY A 76 -2.19 11.68 4.14
N THR A 77 -2.66 11.60 2.90
CA THR A 77 -4.01 11.13 2.57
C THR A 77 -4.22 9.68 3.03
N ALA A 78 -3.26 8.79 2.75
CA ALA A 78 -3.30 7.40 3.20
C ALA A 78 -3.33 7.30 4.74
N ARG A 79 -2.53 8.11 5.44
CA ARG A 79 -2.51 8.19 6.91
C ARG A 79 -3.85 8.66 7.47
N GLY A 80 -4.47 9.66 6.83
CA GLY A 80 -5.80 10.15 7.21
C GLY A 80 -6.87 9.05 7.10
N ALA A 81 -6.83 8.26 6.03
CA ALA A 81 -7.82 7.21 5.80
C ALA A 81 -7.59 5.94 6.65
N LEU A 82 -6.34 5.51 6.85
CA LEU A 82 -6.02 4.27 7.58
C LEU A 82 -5.81 4.47 9.08
N GLY A 83 -5.61 5.72 9.51
CA GLY A 83 -5.37 6.10 10.90
C GLY A 83 -3.90 6.08 11.32
N THR A 84 -3.67 6.55 12.55
CA THR A 84 -2.32 6.73 13.13
C THR A 84 -1.58 5.42 13.38
N SER A 85 -2.29 4.31 13.52
CA SER A 85 -1.69 2.98 13.75
C SER A 85 -1.22 2.28 12.46
N ALA A 86 -1.50 2.85 11.28
CA ALA A 86 -1.10 2.23 10.01
C ALA A 86 0.43 2.14 9.89
N SER A 87 0.93 0.97 9.54
CA SER A 87 2.35 0.73 9.34
C SER A 87 2.87 1.36 8.04
N ALA A 88 4.19 1.55 7.93
CA ALA A 88 4.78 2.11 6.70
C ALA A 88 4.43 1.28 5.43
N PRO A 89 4.50 -0.07 5.43
CA PRO A 89 4.09 -0.85 4.28
C PRO A 89 2.61 -0.70 3.92
N GLU A 90 1.72 -0.53 4.90
CA GLU A 90 0.30 -0.29 4.65
C GLU A 90 0.07 1.07 3.99
N LEU A 91 0.79 2.11 4.44
CA LEU A 91 0.72 3.43 3.83
C LEU A 91 1.23 3.42 2.39
N GLU A 92 2.34 2.73 2.11
CA GLU A 92 2.87 2.59 0.75
C GLU A 92 1.88 1.86 -0.17
N ALA A 93 1.29 0.77 0.30
CA ALA A 93 0.26 0.04 -0.45
C ALA A 93 -1.01 0.88 -0.65
N ALA A 94 -1.42 1.67 0.34
CA ALA A 94 -2.52 2.63 0.21
C ALA A 94 -2.22 3.72 -0.82
N VAL A 95 -1.01 4.26 -0.85
CA VAL A 95 -0.59 5.22 -1.89
C VAL A 95 -0.68 4.59 -3.28
N ALA A 96 -0.26 3.33 -3.43
CA ALA A 96 -0.41 2.62 -4.70
C ALA A 96 -1.89 2.51 -5.12
N ALA A 97 -2.78 2.14 -4.19
CA ALA A 97 -4.22 2.08 -4.44
C ALA A 97 -4.83 3.45 -4.81
N LEU A 98 -4.49 4.52 -4.07
CA LEU A 98 -4.96 5.89 -4.36
C LEU A 98 -4.53 6.33 -5.76
N ARG A 99 -3.27 6.07 -6.12
CA ARG A 99 -2.74 6.40 -7.45
C ARG A 99 -3.35 5.57 -8.57
N ALA A 100 -3.81 4.35 -8.24
CA ALA A 100 -4.57 3.51 -9.15
C ALA A 100 -6.03 3.98 -9.30
N GLY A 101 -6.51 4.90 -8.47
CA GLY A 101 -7.85 5.47 -8.55
C GLY A 101 -8.80 5.05 -7.43
N ALA A 102 -8.31 4.34 -6.41
CA ALA A 102 -9.08 4.15 -5.18
C ALA A 102 -9.30 5.49 -4.46
N THR A 103 -10.37 5.60 -3.70
CA THR A 103 -10.68 6.79 -2.91
C THR A 103 -10.28 6.62 -1.44
N PRO A 104 -10.02 7.70 -0.69
CA PRO A 104 -9.78 7.62 0.75
C PRO A 104 -10.91 6.91 1.50
N GLU A 105 -12.15 7.06 1.05
CA GLU A 105 -13.33 6.40 1.62
C GLU A 105 -13.27 4.88 1.44
N VAL A 106 -12.80 4.39 0.28
CA VAL A 106 -12.57 2.95 0.06
C VAL A 106 -11.49 2.43 1.00
N LEU A 107 -10.41 3.19 1.23
CA LEU A 107 -9.35 2.80 2.16
C LEU A 107 -9.84 2.72 3.60
N ALA A 108 -10.62 3.71 4.04
CA ALA A 108 -11.22 3.74 5.37
C ALA A 108 -12.21 2.57 5.55
N HIS A 109 -13.07 2.31 4.56
CA HIS A 109 -13.99 1.18 4.61
C HIS A 109 -13.24 -0.16 4.66
N LEU A 110 -12.17 -0.32 3.88
CA LEU A 110 -11.32 -1.51 3.94
C LEU A 110 -10.73 -1.71 5.34
N ARG A 111 -10.31 -0.63 6.00
CA ARG A 111 -9.79 -0.64 7.37
C ARG A 111 -10.83 -1.04 8.42
N ASP A 112 -12.10 -0.73 8.18
CA ASP A 112 -13.21 -1.08 9.06
C ASP A 112 -13.59 -2.55 8.93
N VAL A 113 -13.60 -3.09 7.70
CA VAL A 113 -14.08 -4.45 7.44
C VAL A 113 -13.01 -5.53 7.56
N ARG A 114 -11.73 -5.14 7.53
CA ARG A 114 -10.59 -6.07 7.65
C ARG A 114 -9.67 -5.67 8.80
N ARG A 115 -9.29 -6.65 9.62
CA ARG A 115 -8.24 -6.46 10.63
C ARG A 115 -6.86 -6.33 9.96
N PRO A 116 -5.98 -5.43 10.44
CA PRO A 116 -4.61 -5.34 9.93
C PRO A 116 -3.85 -6.69 9.98
N PRO A 117 -2.85 -6.90 9.10
CA PRO A 117 -2.33 -5.94 8.12
C PRO A 117 -3.19 -5.81 6.86
N LEU A 118 -3.24 -4.60 6.29
CA LEU A 118 -3.99 -4.30 5.06
C LEU A 118 -3.14 -4.35 3.78
N THR A 119 -1.81 -4.50 3.91
CA THR A 119 -0.85 -4.37 2.80
C THR A 119 -1.27 -5.18 1.58
N ILE A 120 -1.57 -6.48 1.74
CA ILE A 120 -1.92 -7.34 0.62
C ILE A 120 -3.25 -6.96 -0.03
N ALA A 121 -4.27 -6.60 0.76
CA ALA A 121 -5.56 -6.18 0.22
C ALA A 121 -5.44 -4.89 -0.60
N LEU A 122 -4.65 -3.92 -0.11
CA LEU A 122 -4.37 -2.67 -0.80
C LEU A 122 -3.54 -2.87 -2.07
N SER A 123 -2.52 -3.73 -2.02
CA SER A 123 -1.74 -4.10 -3.21
C SER A 123 -2.60 -4.78 -4.26
N VAL A 124 -3.46 -5.74 -3.86
CA VAL A 124 -4.37 -6.41 -4.79
C VAL A 124 -5.33 -5.41 -5.45
N LEU A 125 -5.86 -4.45 -4.70
CA LEU A 125 -6.68 -3.37 -5.27
C LEU A 125 -5.92 -2.60 -6.36
N ALA A 126 -4.68 -2.16 -6.06
CA ALA A 126 -3.86 -1.44 -7.02
C ALA A 126 -3.53 -2.27 -8.28
N ASP A 127 -3.18 -3.54 -8.09
CA ASP A 127 -2.77 -4.44 -9.18
C ASP A 127 -3.93 -4.78 -10.12
N LEU A 128 -5.14 -4.98 -9.58
CA LEU A 128 -6.34 -5.21 -10.40
C LEU A 128 -6.61 -4.02 -11.32
N VAL A 129 -6.49 -2.80 -10.80
CA VAL A 129 -6.70 -1.60 -11.62
C VAL A 129 -5.57 -1.41 -12.62
N ALA A 130 -4.32 -1.69 -12.25
CA ALA A 130 -3.20 -1.72 -13.17
C ALA A 130 -3.39 -2.75 -14.30
N SER A 131 -4.15 -3.82 -14.04
CA SER A 131 -4.53 -4.84 -15.02
C SER A 131 -5.75 -4.44 -15.87
N GLY A 132 -6.25 -3.22 -15.73
CA GLY A 132 -7.36 -2.67 -16.53
C GLY A 132 -8.75 -2.90 -15.95
N VAL A 133 -8.86 -3.41 -14.72
CA VAL A 133 -10.15 -3.49 -14.02
C VAL A 133 -10.57 -2.07 -13.61
N PRO A 134 -11.83 -1.65 -13.84
CA PRO A 134 -12.32 -0.37 -13.35
C PRO A 134 -12.14 -0.24 -11.82
N ALA A 135 -11.70 0.93 -11.34
CA ALA A 135 -11.37 1.14 -9.93
C ALA A 135 -12.52 0.78 -8.98
N ASP A 136 -13.75 1.18 -9.29
CA ASP A 136 -14.93 0.87 -8.48
C ASP A 136 -15.20 -0.65 -8.42
N SER A 137 -15.01 -1.35 -9.54
CA SER A 137 -15.17 -2.82 -9.59
C SER A 137 -14.10 -3.55 -8.79
N ALA A 138 -12.84 -3.09 -8.87
CA ALA A 138 -11.75 -3.65 -8.09
C ALA A 138 -11.96 -3.39 -6.60
N ALA A 139 -12.37 -2.18 -6.22
CA ALA A 139 -12.68 -1.80 -4.85
C ALA A 139 -13.83 -2.65 -4.28
N ALA A 140 -14.93 -2.79 -5.04
CA ALA A 140 -16.07 -3.62 -4.64
C ALA A 140 -15.68 -5.09 -4.42
N ALA A 141 -14.87 -5.66 -5.31
CA ALA A 141 -14.41 -7.04 -5.19
C ALA A 141 -13.50 -7.25 -3.97
N VAL A 142 -12.53 -6.35 -3.75
CA VAL A 142 -11.64 -6.43 -2.58
C VAL A 142 -12.43 -6.23 -1.29
N LEU A 143 -13.33 -5.26 -1.21
CA LEU A 143 -14.18 -5.04 -0.03
C LEU A 143 -15.11 -6.23 0.27
N ALA A 144 -15.60 -6.93 -0.75
CA ALA A 144 -16.43 -8.12 -0.57
C ALA A 144 -15.62 -9.31 -0.01
N LEU A 145 -14.37 -9.47 -0.44
CA LEU A 145 -13.51 -10.59 -0.04
C LEU A 145 -12.77 -10.34 1.28
N ALA A 146 -12.32 -9.11 1.50
CA ALA A 146 -11.45 -8.71 2.60
C ALA A 146 -11.88 -9.11 4.02
N PRO A 147 -13.19 -9.19 4.38
CA PRO A 147 -13.58 -9.58 5.74
C PRO A 147 -13.29 -11.04 6.08
N LYS A 148 -13.21 -11.92 5.07
CA LYS A 148 -13.13 -13.38 5.25
C LYS A 148 -11.91 -14.02 4.58
N ALA A 149 -11.39 -13.42 3.51
CA ALA A 149 -10.26 -13.95 2.76
C ALA A 149 -8.94 -13.82 3.53
N ARG A 150 -8.08 -14.84 3.45
CA ARG A 150 -6.69 -14.72 3.85
C ARG A 150 -5.91 -13.98 2.75
N ASP A 151 -4.73 -13.49 3.07
CA ASP A 151 -3.86 -12.81 2.10
C ASP A 151 -3.58 -13.67 0.86
N ALA A 152 -3.36 -14.98 1.06
CA ALA A 152 -3.15 -15.92 -0.03
C ALA A 152 -4.37 -16.03 -0.97
N ASP A 153 -5.58 -15.94 -0.41
CA ASP A 153 -6.83 -16.04 -1.18
C ASP A 153 -7.03 -14.76 -2.03
N LEU A 154 -6.67 -13.58 -1.50
CA LEU A 154 -6.68 -12.31 -2.24
C LEU A 154 -5.64 -12.31 -3.39
N VAL A 155 -4.45 -12.86 -3.14
CA VAL A 155 -3.40 -13.01 -4.15
C VAL A 155 -3.83 -13.96 -5.26
N GLU A 156 -4.46 -15.09 -4.91
CA GLU A 156 -4.93 -16.05 -5.91
C GLU A 156 -6.12 -15.49 -6.71
N PHE A 157 -7.04 -14.78 -6.05
CA PHE A 157 -8.10 -14.05 -6.73
C PHE A 157 -7.55 -13.10 -7.81
N ARG A 158 -6.58 -12.25 -7.44
CA ARG A 158 -5.91 -11.35 -8.40
C ARG A 158 -5.32 -12.12 -9.58
N ARG A 159 -4.53 -13.16 -9.31
CA ARG A 159 -3.88 -13.97 -10.36
C ARG A 159 -4.88 -14.63 -11.29
N ALA A 160 -6.02 -15.08 -10.76
CA ALA A 160 -7.07 -15.68 -11.55
C ALA A 160 -7.75 -14.65 -12.48
N VAL A 161 -7.97 -13.42 -12.00
CA VAL A 161 -8.49 -12.32 -12.83
C VAL A 161 -7.48 -11.93 -13.92
N GLU A 162 -6.21 -11.73 -13.57
CA GLU A 162 -5.13 -11.42 -14.52
C GLU A 162 -5.01 -12.51 -15.61
N ARG A 163 -5.14 -13.78 -15.22
CA ARG A 163 -5.11 -14.91 -16.15
C ARG A 163 -6.27 -14.85 -17.14
N ASP A 164 -7.49 -14.57 -16.68
CA ASP A 164 -8.65 -14.46 -17.56
C ASP A 164 -8.51 -13.28 -18.53
N ILE A 165 -8.00 -12.14 -18.05
CA ILE A 165 -7.70 -10.96 -18.88
C ILE A 165 -6.67 -11.30 -19.95
N ALA A 166 -5.60 -12.01 -19.58
CA ALA A 166 -4.56 -12.45 -20.51
C ALA A 166 -5.12 -13.43 -21.57
N LEU A 167 -6.18 -14.17 -21.25
CA LEU A 167 -6.90 -15.04 -22.18
C LEU A 167 -7.96 -14.29 -23.02
N GLY A 168 -8.06 -12.97 -22.89
CA GLY A 168 -8.93 -12.10 -23.68
C GLY A 168 -10.28 -11.78 -23.04
N ALA A 169 -10.51 -12.17 -21.78
CA ALA A 169 -11.72 -11.77 -21.08
C ALA A 169 -11.72 -10.26 -20.77
N PRO A 170 -12.86 -9.55 -20.92
CA PRO A 170 -12.97 -8.17 -20.48
C PRO A 170 -12.69 -8.05 -18.96
N PRO A 171 -11.85 -7.10 -18.49
CA PRO A 171 -11.41 -7.02 -17.09
C PRO A 171 -12.52 -7.00 -16.04
N GLY A 172 -13.58 -6.23 -16.28
CA GLY A 172 -14.75 -6.19 -15.38
C GLY A 172 -15.48 -7.53 -15.30
N ALA A 173 -15.59 -8.25 -16.42
CA ALA A 173 -16.24 -9.57 -16.47
C ALA A 173 -15.37 -10.66 -15.81
N ALA A 174 -14.06 -10.65 -16.05
CA ALA A 174 -13.13 -11.55 -15.37
C ALA A 174 -13.23 -11.41 -13.84
N THR A 175 -13.24 -10.16 -13.36
CA THR A 175 -13.37 -9.85 -11.93
C THR A 175 -14.68 -10.38 -11.34
N SER A 176 -15.82 -10.12 -11.99
CA SER A 176 -17.13 -10.55 -11.49
C SER A 176 -17.28 -12.07 -11.50
N VAL A 177 -16.81 -12.76 -12.54
CA VAL A 177 -16.82 -14.22 -12.62
C VAL A 177 -16.00 -14.83 -11.48
N ARG A 178 -14.78 -14.33 -11.25
CA ARG A 178 -13.91 -14.83 -10.17
C ARG A 178 -14.44 -14.52 -8.79
N LEU A 179 -15.07 -13.37 -8.59
CA LEU A 179 -15.67 -13.00 -7.31
C LEU A 179 -16.82 -13.96 -6.97
N ASN A 180 -17.67 -14.26 -7.95
CA ASN A 180 -18.77 -15.20 -7.80
C ASN A 180 -18.28 -16.63 -7.55
N ALA A 181 -17.23 -17.07 -8.24
CA ALA A 181 -16.62 -18.38 -8.01
C ALA A 181 -16.00 -18.51 -6.61
N GLY A 182 -15.23 -17.49 -6.18
CA GLY A 182 -14.62 -17.47 -4.86
C GLY A 182 -15.64 -17.44 -3.72
N ALA A 183 -16.79 -16.77 -3.92
CA ALA A 183 -17.88 -16.81 -2.95
C ALA A 183 -18.37 -18.26 -2.74
N LEU A 184 -18.57 -19.03 -3.81
CA LEU A 184 -19.01 -20.43 -3.72
C LEU A 184 -17.98 -21.33 -3.01
N ASP A 185 -16.68 -21.14 -3.30
CA ASP A 185 -15.61 -21.91 -2.67
C ASP A 185 -15.46 -21.62 -1.17
N VAL A 186 -15.63 -20.37 -0.73
CA VAL A 186 -15.63 -19.99 0.69
C VAL A 186 -16.80 -20.66 1.45
N TYR A 187 -17.95 -20.85 0.82
CA TYR A 187 -19.06 -21.62 1.40
C TYR A 187 -18.79 -23.15 1.41
N GLY A 188 -18.11 -23.68 0.39
CA GLY A 188 -17.79 -25.11 0.27
C GLY A 188 -16.66 -25.59 1.21
N THR A 189 -15.61 -24.80 1.40
CA THR A 189 -14.47 -25.16 2.26
C THR A 189 -14.84 -25.19 3.74
N ASN A 190 -15.68 -24.27 4.22
CA ASN A 190 -16.22 -24.29 5.59
C ASN A 190 -17.06 -25.54 5.90
N SER A 191 -17.66 -26.16 4.88
CA SER A 191 -18.45 -27.39 5.04
C SER A 191 -17.57 -28.65 5.13
N SER A 192 -16.36 -28.59 4.57
CA SER A 192 -15.47 -29.75 4.44
C SER A 192 -14.51 -29.90 5.62
N SER A 193 -14.17 -28.80 6.31
CA SER A 193 -13.30 -28.83 7.49
C SER A 193 -13.99 -29.28 8.78
N ASN A 194 -15.33 -29.35 8.80
CA ASN A 194 -16.13 -29.68 9.98
C ASN A 194 -16.75 -31.10 9.92
N ASN A 195 -16.30 -31.96 9.01
CA ASN A 195 -16.81 -33.33 8.91
C ASN A 195 -15.99 -34.29 9.79
N PRO A 196 -16.52 -34.79 10.93
CA PRO A 196 -15.84 -35.76 11.78
C PRO A 196 -15.65 -37.15 11.12
N ASN A 197 -16.19 -37.37 9.92
CA ASN A 197 -16.12 -38.64 9.19
C ASN A 197 -15.00 -38.74 8.16
N ASN A 198 -13.89 -38.00 8.25
CA ASN A 198 -12.74 -38.24 7.37
C ASN A 198 -11.88 -39.38 7.95
N PRO A 199 -11.88 -40.60 7.36
CA PRO A 199 -11.06 -41.68 7.88
C PRO A 199 -9.61 -41.39 7.52
N THR A 200 -8.81 -40.97 8.51
CA THR A 200 -7.36 -40.92 8.42
C THR A 200 -6.84 -42.25 7.92
N ARG A 201 -6.29 -42.26 6.70
CA ARG A 201 -5.69 -43.45 6.08
C ARG A 201 -4.39 -43.79 6.84
N ARG A 202 -4.54 -44.56 7.93
CA ARG A 202 -3.42 -45.17 8.65
C ARG A 202 -2.86 -46.35 7.83
N SER A 203 -1.59 -46.21 7.49
CA SER A 203 -0.51 -47.21 7.60
C SER A 203 -0.64 -48.55 6.90
N ARG A 204 0.43 -48.95 6.20
CA ARG A 204 1.04 -50.29 6.30
C ARG A 204 2.26 -50.47 5.37
N PRO A 205 3.11 -51.47 5.65
CA PRO A 205 4.26 -51.47 6.57
C PRO A 205 5.59 -51.12 5.89
#